data_AF-A0A2I0NDN1-F1
#
_entry.id   AF-A0A2I0NDN1-F1
#
_cell.length_a   1.000
_cell.length_b   1.000
_cell.length_c   1.000
_cell.angle_alpha   90.00
_cell.angle_beta   90.00
_cell.angle_gamma   90.00
#
_symmetry.space_group_name_H-M   'P 1'
#
loop_
_entity.id
_entity.type
_entity.pdbx_description
1 polymer ?
#
loop_
_entity_poly.entity_id
_entity_poly.type
_entity_poly.pdbx_seq_one_letter_code
_entity_poly.pdbx_strand_id
1 'polypeptide(L)'
;MWIIYGTKTSNKVHGRITSEPCSECNNNIFSLDTIHKYFHIYGIPFFPTGKSTSLVCNNCNKVYENNALSENRKIDIKNSRHKSTVPFYHFTGLVLLTLLITLISWSIYQDKLKEQAILRTPAVGDYYVVNFKNLFFMNNPDDKPKDELTDTIVEQKPYDFGVVKLVEIKNEKLILLVGNYTYKYPTDAKKSITDGIILMQKDYFTDYIYELPQNKVFDYYDKGDIQSVYRMSKFQELLYKAKQENQ
;
A
#
# COMPACT_ATOMS: atom_id res chain seq x y z
N MET A 1 10.30 -20.27 -21.26
CA MET A 1 9.08 -19.95 -20.51
C MET A 1 9.48 -19.56 -19.09
N TRP A 2 9.36 -18.29 -18.71
CA TRP A 2 9.61 -17.88 -17.32
C TRP A 2 8.38 -18.24 -16.50
N ILE A 3 8.49 -19.29 -15.68
CA ILE A 3 7.41 -19.67 -14.78
C ILE A 3 7.36 -18.64 -13.64
N ILE A 4 6.38 -17.73 -13.71
CA ILE A 4 6.19 -16.64 -12.76
C ILE A 4 5.79 -17.17 -11.38
N TYR A 5 5.03 -18.27 -11.32
CA TYR A 5 4.63 -18.87 -10.05
C TYR A 5 4.57 -20.39 -10.17
N GLY A 6 4.82 -21.10 -9.07
CA GLY A 6 4.83 -22.55 -9.09
C GLY A 6 5.24 -23.17 -7.77
N THR A 7 5.32 -24.50 -7.76
CA THR A 7 5.85 -25.25 -6.62
C THR A 7 7.26 -25.73 -6.94
N LYS A 8 8.21 -25.45 -6.04
CA LYS A 8 9.57 -26.00 -6.09
C LYS A 8 9.80 -26.94 -4.93
N THR A 9 10.81 -27.78 -5.08
CA THR A 9 11.26 -28.71 -4.06
C THR A 9 12.59 -28.26 -3.49
N SER A 10 12.82 -28.56 -2.21
CA SER A 10 14.12 -28.44 -1.56
C SER A 10 14.41 -29.69 -0.76
N ASN A 11 15.57 -30.29 -1.03
CA ASN A 11 16.06 -31.48 -0.33
C ASN A 11 16.75 -31.03 0.96
N LYS A 12 16.43 -31.67 2.09
CA LYS A 12 16.96 -31.20 3.38
C LYS A 12 17.43 -32.28 4.33
N VAL A 13 16.96 -33.52 4.21
CA VAL A 13 17.35 -34.56 5.16
C VAL A 13 17.74 -35.82 4.40
N HIS A 14 19.02 -36.15 4.53
CA HIS A 14 19.60 -37.46 4.26
C HIS A 14 20.06 -38.01 5.61
N GLY A 15 19.46 -39.11 6.06
CA GLY A 15 19.77 -39.72 7.35
C GLY A 15 19.81 -41.23 7.24
N ARG A 16 20.44 -41.92 8.20
CA ARG A 16 20.33 -43.38 8.29
C ARG A 16 19.41 -43.72 9.45
N ILE A 17 18.45 -44.60 9.20
CA ILE A 17 17.54 -45.09 10.23
C ILE A 17 17.53 -46.62 10.23
N THR A 18 17.33 -47.19 11.41
CA THR A 18 17.04 -48.61 11.58
C THR A 18 15.53 -48.75 11.75
N SER A 19 14.92 -49.65 10.99
CA SER A 19 13.48 -49.91 11.03
C SER A 19 13.19 -51.40 10.81
N GLU A 20 11.93 -51.78 10.69
CA GLU A 20 11.52 -53.15 10.38
C GLU A 20 12.22 -53.69 9.12
N PRO A 21 12.52 -55.01 9.06
CA PRO A 21 13.27 -55.60 7.96
C PRO A 21 12.64 -55.33 6.59
N CYS A 22 13.51 -55.13 5.59
CA CYS A 22 13.12 -54.99 4.20
C CYS A 22 12.47 -56.29 3.70
N SER A 23 11.34 -56.16 3.00
CA SER A 23 10.57 -57.30 2.48
C SER A 23 11.33 -58.15 1.44
N GLU A 24 12.34 -57.58 0.79
CA GLU A 24 13.10 -58.26 -0.28
C GLU A 24 14.39 -58.90 0.20
N CYS A 25 15.10 -58.24 1.12
CA CYS A 25 16.47 -58.63 1.48
C CYS A 25 16.70 -58.76 2.98
N ASN A 26 15.65 -58.61 3.78
CA ASN A 26 15.65 -58.74 5.24
C ASN A 26 16.64 -57.82 5.99
N ASN A 27 17.21 -56.81 5.31
CA ASN A 27 18.05 -55.80 5.93
C ASN A 27 17.21 -54.73 6.66
N ASN A 28 17.72 -54.20 7.78
CA ASN A 28 16.99 -53.25 8.62
C ASN A 28 17.54 -51.80 8.55
N ILE A 29 18.55 -51.55 7.73
CA ILE A 29 19.19 -50.23 7.57
C ILE A 29 18.65 -49.52 6.33
N PHE A 30 18.09 -48.33 6.53
CA PHE A 30 17.52 -47.50 5.46
C PHE A 30 18.13 -46.10 5.44
N SER A 31 18.26 -45.55 4.25
CA SER A 31 18.50 -44.12 4.04
C SER A 31 17.17 -43.38 3.97
N LEU A 32 17.04 -42.34 4.79
CA LEU A 32 15.89 -41.46 4.88
C LEU A 32 16.12 -40.23 4.00
N ASP A 33 15.26 -40.05 3.01
CA ASP A 33 15.26 -38.88 2.14
C ASP A 33 13.98 -38.08 2.36
N THR A 34 14.11 -36.80 2.74
CA THR A 34 12.97 -35.89 2.88
C THR A 34 13.07 -34.70 1.96
N ILE A 35 12.02 -34.53 1.15
CA ILE A 35 11.84 -33.44 0.21
C ILE A 35 10.74 -32.51 0.72
N HIS A 36 11.04 -31.22 0.85
CA HIS A 36 10.03 -30.20 1.13
C HIS A 36 9.57 -29.55 -0.16
N LYS A 37 8.28 -29.22 -0.24
CA LYS A 37 7.68 -28.47 -1.34
C LYS A 37 7.29 -27.09 -0.83
N TYR A 38 7.53 -26.07 -1.64
CA TYR A 38 7.14 -24.68 -1.33
C TYR A 38 6.57 -24.00 -2.56
N PHE A 39 5.60 -23.14 -2.31
CA PHE A 39 5.07 -22.25 -3.34
C PHE A 39 6.00 -21.07 -3.49
N HIS A 40 6.25 -20.65 -4.74
CA HIS A 40 7.05 -19.49 -5.03
C HIS A 40 6.35 -18.57 -6.04
N ILE A 41 6.63 -17.28 -5.94
CA ILE A 41 6.29 -16.27 -6.93
C ILE A 41 7.60 -15.56 -7.33
N TYR A 42 7.89 -15.47 -8.63
CA TYR A 42 9.14 -14.98 -9.20
C TYR A 42 10.40 -15.61 -8.58
N GLY A 43 10.31 -16.88 -8.20
CA GLY A 43 11.40 -17.63 -7.56
C GLY A 43 11.57 -17.38 -6.06
N ILE A 44 10.80 -16.46 -5.46
CA ILE A 44 10.79 -16.19 -4.02
C ILE A 44 9.83 -17.17 -3.32
N PRO A 45 10.27 -17.97 -2.35
CA PRO A 45 9.39 -18.85 -1.56
C PRO A 45 8.40 -18.05 -0.70
N PHE A 46 7.10 -18.36 -0.77
CA PHE A 46 6.05 -17.69 0.01
C PHE A 46 5.56 -18.51 1.20
N PHE A 47 5.30 -19.80 0.99
CA PHE A 47 4.90 -20.72 2.05
C PHE A 47 5.20 -22.18 1.67
N PRO A 48 5.44 -23.05 2.68
CA PRO A 48 5.56 -24.49 2.46
C PRO A 48 4.21 -25.07 2.02
N THR A 49 4.21 -25.91 0.99
CA THR A 49 3.00 -26.60 0.49
C THR A 49 2.92 -28.05 0.94
N GLY A 50 4.04 -28.64 1.35
CA GLY A 50 4.04 -29.98 1.91
C GLY A 50 5.45 -30.56 2.04
N LYS A 51 5.51 -31.80 2.52
CA LYS A 51 6.73 -32.60 2.58
C LYS A 51 6.45 -34.02 2.11
N SER A 52 7.43 -34.64 1.46
CA SER A 52 7.40 -36.06 1.10
C SER A 52 8.64 -36.72 1.68
N THR A 53 8.45 -37.91 2.24
CA THR A 53 9.52 -38.70 2.85
C THR A 53 9.57 -40.06 2.17
N SER A 54 10.77 -40.51 1.81
CA SER A 54 11.02 -41.84 1.24
C SER A 54 12.14 -42.55 2.00
N LEU A 55 12.03 -43.87 2.09
CA LEU A 55 13.08 -44.73 2.62
C LEU A 55 13.70 -45.55 1.49
N VAL A 56 15.03 -45.60 1.45
CA VAL A 56 15.79 -46.41 0.50
C VAL A 56 16.56 -47.47 1.28
N CYS A 57 16.34 -48.75 0.98
CA CYS A 57 17.11 -49.83 1.61
C CYS A 57 18.58 -49.76 1.19
N ASN A 58 19.51 -49.75 2.15
CA ASN A 58 20.94 -49.64 1.84
C ASN A 58 21.55 -50.89 1.18
N ASN A 59 20.83 -52.01 1.22
CA ASN A 59 21.33 -53.29 0.69
C ASN A 59 20.78 -53.59 -0.71
N CYS A 60 19.48 -53.41 -0.95
CA CYS A 60 18.83 -53.74 -2.23
C CYS A 60 18.30 -52.52 -3.00
N ASN A 61 18.49 -51.29 -2.49
CA ASN A 61 18.00 -50.04 -3.08
C ASN A 61 16.48 -49.96 -3.31
N LYS A 62 15.69 -50.83 -2.68
CA LYS A 62 14.22 -50.72 -2.71
C LYS A 62 13.77 -49.42 -2.06
N VAL A 63 12.93 -48.68 -2.79
CA VAL A 63 12.37 -47.40 -2.37
C VAL A 63 10.96 -47.61 -1.80
N TYR A 64 10.72 -47.09 -0.60
CA TYR A 64 9.40 -47.01 0.02
C TYR A 64 8.98 -45.55 0.06
N GLU A 65 8.01 -45.20 -0.78
CA GLU A 65 7.41 -43.86 -0.80
C GLU A 65 6.46 -43.64 0.38
N ASN A 66 6.16 -42.38 0.70
CA ASN A 66 5.38 -41.97 1.88
C ASN A 66 4.04 -42.71 2.04
N ASN A 67 3.36 -43.02 0.94
CA ASN A 67 2.09 -43.75 0.88
C ASN A 67 2.25 -45.27 1.12
N ALA A 68 3.43 -45.83 0.85
CA ALA A 68 3.77 -47.25 0.99
C ALA A 68 4.51 -47.57 2.29
N LEU A 69 4.65 -46.59 3.21
CA LEU A 69 5.23 -46.79 4.54
C LEU A 69 4.20 -47.43 5.49
N SER A 70 4.62 -48.51 6.15
CA SER A 70 3.89 -49.08 7.28
C SER A 70 3.85 -48.11 8.45
N GLU A 71 2.89 -48.28 9.36
CA GLU A 71 2.80 -47.45 10.58
C GLU A 71 4.07 -47.53 11.44
N ASN A 72 4.69 -48.72 11.55
CA ASN A 72 5.94 -48.90 12.27
C ASN A 72 7.06 -48.04 11.68
N ARG A 73 7.23 -48.02 10.35
CA ARG A 73 8.23 -47.17 9.69
C ARG A 73 7.95 -45.68 9.91
N LYS A 74 6.68 -45.26 9.91
CA LYS A 74 6.32 -43.86 10.20
C LYS A 74 6.70 -43.46 11.63
N ILE A 75 6.49 -44.37 12.59
CA ILE A 75 6.89 -44.17 14.00
C ILE A 75 8.42 -44.06 14.11
N ASP A 76 9.17 -44.95 13.46
CA ASP A 76 10.63 -44.94 13.46
C ASP A 76 11.19 -43.63 12.85
N ILE A 77 10.59 -43.16 11.74
CA ILE A 77 10.94 -41.87 11.13
C ILE A 77 10.68 -40.73 12.11
N LYS A 78 9.53 -40.72 12.79
CA LYS A 78 9.14 -39.68 13.75
C LYS A 78 10.07 -39.65 14.97
N ASN A 79 10.53 -40.82 15.41
CA ASN A 79 11.44 -40.99 16.55
C ASN A 79 12.92 -40.81 16.18
N SER A 80 13.25 -40.82 14.88
CA SER A 80 14.61 -40.61 14.41
C SER A 80 15.17 -39.24 14.80
N ARG A 81 16.50 -39.15 14.90
CA ARG A 81 17.22 -37.87 15.09
C ARG A 81 17.17 -36.99 13.83
N HIS A 82 16.79 -37.56 12.69
CA HIS A 82 16.74 -36.91 11.39
C HIS A 82 15.37 -36.24 11.14
N LYS A 83 14.90 -35.46 12.13
CA LYS A 83 13.62 -34.75 12.03
C LYS A 83 13.71 -33.66 10.96
N SER A 84 12.82 -33.76 9.98
CA SER A 84 12.75 -32.80 8.88
C SER A 84 11.85 -31.62 9.24
N THR A 85 12.46 -30.50 9.62
CA THR A 85 11.76 -29.22 9.89
C THR A 85 11.65 -28.39 8.63
N VAL A 86 10.57 -27.62 8.52
CA VAL A 86 10.37 -26.70 7.40
C VAL A 86 11.47 -25.63 7.42
N PRO A 87 12.15 -25.36 6.30
CA PRO A 87 13.16 -24.31 6.24
C PRO A 87 12.57 -22.91 6.46
N PHE A 88 13.18 -22.09 7.31
CA PHE A 88 12.74 -20.70 7.53
C PHE A 88 12.69 -19.87 6.23
N TYR A 89 13.57 -20.15 5.26
CA TYR A 89 13.57 -19.42 3.99
C TYR A 89 12.32 -19.66 3.13
N HIS A 90 11.48 -20.66 3.45
CA HIS A 90 10.19 -20.91 2.78
C HIS A 90 9.19 -19.76 3.00
N PHE A 91 9.43 -18.89 3.99
CA PHE A 91 8.55 -17.79 4.36
C PHE A 91 9.09 -16.40 3.95
N THR A 92 10.15 -16.35 3.13
CA THR A 92 10.79 -15.07 2.75
C THR A 92 9.84 -14.13 2.02
N GLY A 93 9.00 -14.66 1.12
CA GLY A 93 7.98 -13.90 0.41
C GLY A 93 6.92 -13.31 1.34
N LEU A 94 6.52 -14.05 2.39
CA LEU A 94 5.59 -13.53 3.40
C LEU A 94 6.22 -12.39 4.19
N VAL A 95 7.48 -12.54 4.62
CA VAL A 95 8.21 -11.47 5.33
C VAL A 95 8.31 -10.21 4.47
N LEU A 96 8.65 -10.35 3.18
CA LEU A 96 8.73 -9.23 2.25
C LEU A 96 7.37 -8.56 2.05
N LEU A 97 6.29 -9.34 1.93
CA LEU A 97 4.94 -8.82 1.80
C LEU A 97 4.52 -8.01 3.05
N THR A 98 4.77 -8.55 4.24
CA THR A 98 4.49 -7.85 5.50
C THR A 98 5.29 -6.57 5.62
N LEU A 99 6.58 -6.58 5.25
CA LEU A 99 7.41 -5.38 5.25
C LEU A 99 6.88 -4.32 4.29
N LEU A 100 6.49 -4.70 3.08
CA LEU A 100 5.93 -3.79 2.07
C LEU A 100 4.65 -3.11 2.57
N ILE A 101 3.71 -3.91 3.11
CA ILE A 101 2.46 -3.38 3.67
C ILE A 101 2.76 -2.40 4.80
N THR A 102 3.68 -2.76 5.70
CA THR A 102 4.06 -1.92 6.84
C THR A 102 4.62 -0.57 6.39
N LEU A 103 5.50 -0.56 5.38
CA LEU A 103 6.07 0.67 4.82
C LEU A 103 5.01 1.56 4.16
N ILE A 104 4.10 0.97 3.40
CA ILE A 104 3.00 1.71 2.76
C ILE A 104 2.08 2.31 3.82
N SER A 105 1.64 1.51 4.81
CA SER A 105 0.81 1.98 5.91
C SER A 105 1.48 3.09 6.73
N TRP A 106 2.78 2.95 7.00
CA TRP A 106 3.57 3.99 7.67
C TRP A 106 3.57 5.29 6.86
N SER A 107 3.82 5.22 5.54
CA SER A 107 3.82 6.40 4.67
C SER A 107 2.47 7.12 4.70
N ILE A 108 1.36 6.38 4.57
CA ILE A 108 0.01 6.93 4.59
C ILE A 108 -0.28 7.58 5.96
N TYR A 109 0.13 6.93 7.05
CA TYR A 109 -0.06 7.45 8.41
C TYR A 109 0.68 8.78 8.62
N GLN A 110 1.93 8.87 8.15
CA GLN A 110 2.72 10.10 8.25
C GLN A 110 2.08 11.26 7.48
N ASP A 111 1.56 11.00 6.27
CA ASP A 111 0.89 12.04 5.48
C ASP A 111 -0.38 12.53 6.18
N LYS A 112 -1.17 11.62 6.75
CA LYS A 112 -2.37 11.99 7.54
C LYS A 112 -2.01 12.84 8.76
N LEU A 113 -0.92 12.53 9.47
CA LEU A 113 -0.48 13.34 10.61
C LEU A 113 -0.07 14.76 10.18
N LYS A 114 0.62 14.90 9.04
CA LYS A 114 1.00 16.22 8.50
C LYS A 114 -0.24 17.03 8.12
N GLU A 115 -1.18 16.42 7.42
CA GLU A 115 -2.45 17.06 7.03
C GLU A 115 -3.23 17.52 8.28
N GLN A 116 -3.34 16.67 9.30
CA GLN A 116 -3.98 17.05 10.57
C GLN A 116 -3.26 18.18 11.29
N ALA A 117 -1.92 18.21 11.27
CA ALA A 117 -1.16 19.31 11.87
C ALA A 117 -1.46 20.65 11.18
N ILE A 118 -1.57 20.64 9.84
CA ILE A 118 -1.95 21.83 9.06
C ILE A 118 -3.39 22.24 9.38
N LEU A 119 -4.34 21.31 9.41
CA LEU A 119 -5.74 21.59 9.73
C LEU A 119 -5.91 22.18 11.15
N ARG A 120 -5.11 21.75 12.13
CA ARG A 120 -5.13 22.31 13.50
C ARG A 120 -4.58 23.72 13.56
N THR A 121 -3.64 24.04 12.67
CA THR A 121 -2.90 25.31 12.66
C THR A 121 -2.87 25.90 11.25
N PRO A 122 -4.02 26.29 10.68
CA PRO A 122 -4.08 26.82 9.33
C PRO A 122 -3.24 28.09 9.23
N ALA A 123 -2.54 28.27 8.11
CA ALA A 123 -1.69 29.41 7.85
C ALA A 123 -1.88 29.92 6.43
N VAL A 124 -1.68 31.23 6.25
CA VAL A 124 -1.70 31.85 4.92
C VAL A 124 -0.68 31.15 4.02
N GLY A 125 -1.11 30.80 2.81
CA GLY A 125 -0.34 30.01 1.85
C GLY A 125 -0.64 28.51 1.85
N ASP A 126 -1.55 28.03 2.70
CA ASP A 126 -2.04 26.66 2.64
C ASP A 126 -2.94 26.42 1.42
N TYR A 127 -2.84 25.22 0.85
CA TYR A 127 -3.65 24.76 -0.27
C TYR A 127 -4.52 23.59 0.15
N TYR A 128 -5.79 23.63 -0.20
CA TYR A 128 -6.76 22.60 0.13
C TYR A 128 -7.28 21.98 -1.15
N VAL A 129 -7.21 20.65 -1.25
CA VAL A 129 -7.90 19.90 -2.30
C VAL A 129 -9.32 19.65 -1.81
N VAL A 130 -10.29 20.12 -2.56
CA VAL A 130 -11.69 20.10 -2.16
C VAL A 130 -12.57 19.49 -3.23
N ASN A 131 -13.69 18.92 -2.81
CA ASN A 131 -14.80 18.62 -3.69
C ASN A 131 -15.67 19.88 -3.82
N PHE A 132 -15.59 20.55 -4.97
CA PHE A 132 -16.34 21.78 -5.25
C PHE A 132 -17.85 21.57 -5.17
N LYS A 133 -18.36 20.44 -5.67
CA LYS A 133 -19.79 20.13 -5.62
C LYS A 133 -20.29 20.08 -4.17
N ASN A 134 -19.57 19.40 -3.29
CA ASN A 134 -20.03 19.24 -1.91
C ASN A 134 -19.79 20.51 -1.08
N LEU A 135 -18.60 21.11 -1.22
CA LEU A 135 -18.19 22.26 -0.41
C LEU A 135 -19.01 23.51 -0.74
N PHE A 136 -19.37 23.72 -2.02
CA PHE A 136 -20.09 24.91 -2.45
C PHE A 136 -21.61 24.69 -2.67
N PHE A 137 -22.10 23.48 -2.95
CA PHE A 137 -23.50 23.28 -3.41
C PHE A 137 -24.38 22.37 -2.54
N MET A 138 -23.83 21.55 -1.63
CA MET A 138 -24.64 20.51 -0.95
C MET A 138 -24.91 20.74 0.55
N ASN A 139 -24.28 21.72 1.19
CA ASN A 139 -24.38 21.86 2.65
C ASN A 139 -25.46 22.86 3.14
N ASN A 140 -26.09 23.64 2.26
CA ASN A 140 -27.26 24.47 2.60
C ASN A 140 -27.97 24.97 1.33
N PRO A 141 -29.25 24.65 1.06
CA PRO A 141 -30.01 25.25 -0.04
C PRO A 141 -30.18 26.78 0.10
N ASP A 142 -29.99 27.32 1.30
CA ASP A 142 -29.97 28.76 1.60
C ASP A 142 -28.58 29.43 1.48
N ASP A 143 -27.49 28.64 1.45
CA ASP A 143 -26.10 29.08 1.20
C ASP A 143 -25.68 28.85 -0.25
N LYS A 144 -26.63 28.59 -1.16
CA LYS A 144 -26.35 28.78 -2.59
C LYS A 144 -25.71 30.16 -2.71
N PRO A 145 -24.48 30.27 -3.22
CA PRO A 145 -23.89 31.57 -3.43
C PRO A 145 -24.85 32.33 -4.35
N LYS A 146 -25.53 33.35 -3.81
CA LYS A 146 -26.56 34.15 -4.48
C LYS A 146 -25.94 35.10 -5.50
N ASP A 147 -24.92 34.62 -6.19
CA ASP A 147 -24.21 35.36 -7.21
C ASP A 147 -24.22 34.52 -8.49
N GLU A 148 -24.75 35.12 -9.55
CA GLU A 148 -24.91 34.55 -10.90
C GLU A 148 -23.57 34.04 -11.45
N LEU A 149 -22.46 34.60 -10.95
CA LEU A 149 -21.09 34.23 -11.25
C LEU A 149 -20.72 32.81 -10.78
N THR A 150 -21.28 32.35 -9.66
CA THR A 150 -20.91 31.06 -9.05
C THR A 150 -21.56 29.86 -9.73
N ASP A 151 -22.82 30.01 -10.16
CA ASP A 151 -23.49 29.01 -10.98
C ASP A 151 -22.79 28.91 -12.34
N THR A 152 -22.34 30.04 -12.92
CA THR A 152 -21.59 30.07 -14.19
C THR A 152 -20.20 29.41 -14.09
N ILE A 153 -19.44 29.69 -13.02
CA ILE A 153 -18.09 29.12 -12.82
C ILE A 153 -18.16 27.61 -12.57
N VAL A 154 -19.23 27.08 -11.97
CA VAL A 154 -19.32 25.66 -11.62
C VAL A 154 -20.10 24.82 -12.64
N GLU A 155 -21.13 25.35 -13.31
CA GLU A 155 -21.77 24.65 -14.43
C GLU A 155 -20.80 24.39 -15.60
N GLN A 156 -19.75 25.21 -15.73
CA GLN A 156 -18.71 25.04 -16.75
C GLN A 156 -17.57 24.11 -16.34
N LYS A 157 -17.54 23.65 -15.07
CA LYS A 157 -16.46 22.81 -14.56
C LYS A 157 -16.78 21.33 -14.77
N PRO A 158 -16.01 20.60 -15.60
CA PRO A 158 -16.33 19.23 -15.96
C PRO A 158 -16.13 18.22 -14.83
N TYR A 159 -15.44 18.58 -13.74
CA TYR A 159 -15.09 17.67 -12.66
C TYR A 159 -15.29 18.26 -11.26
N ASP A 160 -15.49 17.36 -10.30
CA ASP A 160 -15.88 17.71 -8.92
C ASP A 160 -14.72 18.22 -8.06
N PHE A 161 -13.47 17.87 -8.35
CA PHE A 161 -12.33 18.21 -7.47
C PHE A 161 -11.57 19.42 -7.97
N GLY A 162 -11.11 20.25 -7.05
CA GLY A 162 -10.22 21.37 -7.34
C GLY A 162 -9.40 21.80 -6.15
N VAL A 163 -8.66 22.89 -6.33
CA VAL A 163 -7.74 23.42 -5.31
C VAL A 163 -8.20 24.81 -4.91
N VAL A 164 -8.16 25.09 -3.61
CA VAL A 164 -8.37 26.42 -3.05
C VAL A 164 -7.16 26.85 -2.22
N LYS A 165 -6.85 28.14 -2.19
CA LYS A 165 -5.69 28.70 -1.49
C LYS A 165 -6.13 29.59 -0.34
N LEU A 166 -5.58 29.37 0.84
CA LEU A 166 -5.77 30.23 2.00
C LEU A 166 -4.94 31.51 1.86
N VAL A 167 -5.63 32.65 1.76
CA VAL A 167 -5.00 33.97 1.60
C VAL A 167 -5.05 34.82 2.87
N GLU A 168 -6.10 34.67 3.66
CA GLU A 168 -6.28 35.46 4.87
C GLU A 168 -7.09 34.68 5.91
N ILE A 169 -6.85 34.95 7.19
CA ILE A 169 -7.66 34.44 8.30
C ILE A 169 -8.23 35.66 9.01
N LYS A 170 -9.56 35.83 8.97
CA LYS A 170 -10.24 36.99 9.55
C LYS A 170 -11.51 36.56 10.27
N ASN A 171 -11.73 37.07 11.49
CA ASN A 171 -12.92 36.79 12.29
C ASN A 171 -13.27 35.29 12.39
N GLU A 172 -12.28 34.43 12.67
CA GLU A 172 -12.44 32.98 12.75
C GLU A 172 -12.94 32.31 11.44
N LYS A 173 -12.77 32.98 10.31
CA LYS A 173 -13.03 32.47 8.97
C LYS A 173 -11.75 32.41 8.15
N LEU A 174 -11.62 31.36 7.37
CA LEU A 174 -10.60 31.18 6.36
C LEU A 174 -11.09 31.80 5.05
N ILE A 175 -10.35 32.77 4.54
CA ILE A 175 -10.60 33.41 3.25
C ILE A 175 -9.83 32.63 2.19
N LEU A 176 -10.56 31.94 1.32
CA LEU A 176 -10.01 30.99 0.35
C LEU A 176 -10.20 31.51 -1.08
N LEU A 177 -9.12 31.60 -1.87
CA LEU A 177 -9.21 31.82 -3.32
C LEU A 177 -9.48 30.51 -4.04
N VAL A 178 -10.46 30.52 -4.94
CA VAL A 178 -10.87 29.32 -5.66
C VAL A 178 -10.06 29.12 -6.94
N GLY A 179 -9.58 27.90 -7.17
CA GLY A 179 -8.87 27.55 -8.40
C GLY A 179 -9.79 27.52 -9.62
N ASN A 180 -9.29 27.95 -10.77
CA ASN A 180 -9.98 27.90 -12.06
C ASN A 180 -10.05 26.47 -12.63
N TYR A 181 -9.11 25.60 -12.25
CA TYR A 181 -8.98 24.24 -12.76
C TYR A 181 -9.74 23.21 -11.92
N THR A 182 -10.26 22.18 -12.60
CA THR A 182 -10.88 21.01 -11.97
C THR A 182 -10.27 19.70 -12.45
N TYR A 183 -10.41 18.68 -11.63
CA TYR A 183 -9.78 17.39 -11.78
C TYR A 183 -10.77 16.26 -11.53
N LYS A 184 -10.65 15.20 -12.32
CA LYS A 184 -11.48 14.00 -12.16
C LYS A 184 -11.25 13.29 -10.83
N TYR A 185 -10.02 13.31 -10.32
CA TYR A 185 -9.62 12.65 -9.07
C TYR A 185 -8.90 13.62 -8.14
N PRO A 186 -9.08 13.49 -6.80
CA PRO A 186 -8.41 14.36 -5.83
C PRO A 186 -6.89 14.21 -5.86
N THR A 187 -6.39 13.04 -6.27
CA THR A 187 -4.95 12.79 -6.46
C THR A 187 -4.34 13.67 -7.54
N ASP A 188 -5.10 14.01 -8.59
CA ASP A 188 -4.61 14.85 -9.68
C ASP A 188 -4.59 16.33 -9.28
N ALA A 189 -5.59 16.76 -8.50
CA ALA A 189 -5.57 18.06 -7.84
C ALA A 189 -4.42 18.17 -6.83
N LYS A 190 -4.12 17.10 -6.07
CA LYS A 190 -2.94 17.07 -5.18
C LYS A 190 -1.64 17.17 -5.98
N LYS A 191 -1.55 16.51 -7.14
CA LYS A 191 -0.39 16.59 -8.03
C LYS A 191 -0.16 17.99 -8.59
N SER A 192 -1.21 18.74 -8.92
CA SER A 192 -1.04 20.12 -9.40
C SER A 192 -0.32 21.00 -8.38
N ILE A 193 -0.54 20.75 -7.08
CA ILE A 193 0.14 21.41 -5.98
C ILE A 193 1.58 20.89 -5.88
N THR A 194 1.79 19.57 -5.80
CA THR A 194 3.13 18.99 -5.59
C THR A 194 4.08 19.23 -6.75
N ASP A 195 3.56 19.30 -7.97
CA ASP A 195 4.34 19.52 -9.19
C ASP A 195 4.57 21.02 -9.44
N GLY A 196 3.96 21.89 -8.63
CA GLY A 196 4.08 23.35 -8.70
C GLY A 196 3.30 23.98 -9.85
N ILE A 197 2.40 23.26 -10.51
CA ILE A 197 1.56 23.77 -11.60
C ILE A 197 0.75 24.98 -11.14
N ILE A 198 0.24 24.94 -9.90
CA ILE A 198 -0.53 26.03 -9.29
C ILE A 198 0.25 27.34 -9.17
N LEU A 199 1.58 27.27 -9.15
CA LEU A 199 2.45 28.44 -9.11
C LEU A 199 2.86 28.86 -10.51
N MET A 200 3.02 27.91 -11.43
CA MET A 200 3.44 28.16 -12.82
C MET A 200 2.35 28.82 -13.68
N GLN A 201 1.08 28.56 -13.38
CA GLN A 201 -0.06 29.14 -14.11
C GLN A 201 -0.55 30.40 -13.39
N LYS A 202 -0.44 31.56 -14.05
CA LYS A 202 -0.82 32.87 -13.47
C LYS A 202 -2.33 32.99 -13.22
N ASP A 203 -3.14 32.30 -14.02
CA ASP A 203 -4.60 32.24 -13.98
C ASP A 203 -5.14 31.03 -13.18
N TYR A 204 -4.28 30.37 -12.40
CA TYR A 204 -4.69 29.19 -11.64
C TYR A 204 -5.75 29.49 -10.60
N PHE A 205 -5.65 30.62 -9.91
CA PHE A 205 -6.62 31.06 -8.92
C PHE A 205 -7.45 32.22 -9.50
N THR A 206 -8.74 32.18 -9.26
CA THR A 206 -9.66 33.25 -9.63
C THR A 206 -9.68 34.32 -8.52
N ASP A 207 -10.30 35.46 -8.82
CA ASP A 207 -10.60 36.49 -7.81
C ASP A 207 -11.81 36.12 -6.92
N TYR A 208 -12.40 34.94 -7.13
CA TYR A 208 -13.53 34.48 -6.32
C TYR A 208 -13.06 33.99 -4.95
N ILE A 209 -13.66 34.60 -3.92
CA ILE A 209 -13.36 34.35 -2.52
C ILE A 209 -14.47 33.50 -1.91
N TYR A 210 -14.07 32.43 -1.24
CA TYR A 210 -14.94 31.61 -0.42
C TYR A 210 -14.55 31.73 1.06
N GLU A 211 -15.53 32.06 1.90
CA GLU A 211 -15.33 32.16 3.35
C GLU A 211 -15.71 30.84 4.04
N LEU A 212 -14.73 30.17 4.65
CA LEU A 212 -14.93 28.93 5.37
C LEU A 212 -14.79 29.15 6.89
N PRO A 213 -15.84 28.93 7.71
CA PRO A 213 -15.72 28.98 9.16
C PRO A 213 -14.65 28.01 9.67
N GLN A 214 -13.69 28.50 10.46
CA GLN A 214 -12.54 27.72 10.91
C GLN A 214 -12.95 26.49 11.75
N ASN A 215 -14.04 26.61 12.52
CA ASN A 215 -14.58 25.52 13.32
C ASN A 215 -15.16 24.36 12.49
N LYS A 216 -15.56 24.59 11.24
CA LYS A 216 -16.11 23.54 10.35
C LYS A 216 -15.05 22.84 9.50
N VAL A 217 -13.82 23.34 9.47
CA VAL A 217 -12.74 22.81 8.60
C VAL A 217 -12.48 21.33 8.87
N PHE A 218 -12.45 20.92 10.13
CA PHE A 218 -12.31 19.51 10.50
C PHE A 218 -13.50 18.66 10.06
N ASP A 219 -14.73 19.17 10.23
CA ASP A 219 -15.94 18.45 9.81
C ASP A 219 -15.94 18.22 8.29
N TYR A 220 -15.52 19.22 7.51
CA TYR A 220 -15.40 19.07 6.06
C TYR A 220 -14.30 18.10 5.65
N TYR A 221 -13.20 18.03 6.41
CA TYR A 221 -12.15 17.03 6.18
C TYR A 221 -12.64 15.61 6.52
N ASP A 222 -13.29 15.42 7.66
CA ASP A 222 -13.79 14.11 8.09
C ASP A 222 -14.94 13.60 7.22
N LYS A 223 -15.76 14.50 6.65
CA LYS A 223 -16.79 14.18 5.65
C LYS A 223 -16.21 13.85 4.27
N GLY A 224 -14.95 14.20 4.01
CA GLY A 224 -14.32 14.05 2.69
C GLY A 224 -14.65 15.18 1.70
N ASP A 225 -15.19 16.31 2.16
CA ASP A 225 -15.36 17.50 1.31
C ASP A 225 -14.02 18.21 1.10
N ILE A 226 -13.14 18.17 2.11
CA ILE A 226 -11.71 18.48 1.99
C ILE A 226 -10.96 17.15 1.94
N GLN A 227 -10.30 16.88 0.82
CA GLN A 227 -9.64 15.61 0.53
C GLN A 227 -8.18 15.57 1.01
N SER A 228 -7.48 16.70 0.95
CA SER A 228 -6.12 16.82 1.47
C SER A 228 -5.74 18.29 1.66
N VAL A 229 -4.73 18.55 2.47
CA VAL A 229 -4.19 19.89 2.70
C VAL A 229 -2.68 19.88 2.53
N TYR A 230 -2.15 20.94 1.94
CA TYR A 230 -0.73 21.07 1.66
C TYR A 230 -0.22 22.45 2.03
N ARG A 231 0.92 22.48 2.72
CA ARG A 231 1.66 23.70 3.00
C ARG A 231 2.98 23.64 2.24
N MET A 232 3.14 24.53 1.26
CA MET A 232 4.41 24.66 0.55
C MET A 232 5.48 25.22 1.49
N SER A 233 6.68 24.63 1.45
CA SER A 233 7.84 25.23 2.10
C SER A 233 8.28 26.48 1.34
N LYS A 234 8.84 27.46 2.06
CA LYS A 234 9.38 28.68 1.47
C LYS A 234 10.43 28.41 0.39
N PHE A 235 11.21 27.33 0.55
CA PHE A 235 12.19 26.89 -0.45
C PHE A 235 11.51 26.41 -1.74
N GLN A 236 10.45 25.60 -1.65
CA GLN A 236 9.70 25.17 -2.83
C GLN A 236 9.08 26.36 -3.56
N GLU A 237 8.50 27.30 -2.83
CA GLU A 237 7.92 28.50 -3.44
C GLU A 237 8.96 29.31 -4.24
N LEU A 238 10.17 29.46 -3.70
CA LEU A 238 11.29 30.12 -4.39
C LEU A 238 11.74 29.34 -5.63
N LEU A 239 11.84 28.01 -5.55
CA LEU A 239 12.22 27.18 -6.70
C LEU A 239 11.23 27.30 -7.86
N TYR A 240 9.93 27.28 -7.57
CA TYR A 240 8.91 27.38 -8.60
C TYR A 240 8.81 28.77 -9.20
N LYS A 241 8.97 29.84 -8.39
CA LYS A 241 9.07 31.22 -8.87
C LYS A 241 10.27 31.42 -9.80
N ALA A 242 11.44 30.91 -9.44
CA ALA A 242 12.63 30.96 -10.30
C ALA A 242 12.43 30.21 -11.62
N LYS A 243 11.63 29.13 -11.63
CA LYS A 243 11.31 28.40 -12.87
C LYS A 243 10.36 29.18 -13.79
N GLN A 244 9.41 29.95 -13.23
CA GLN A 244 8.55 30.84 -14.00
C GLN A 244 9.30 31.99 -14.68
N GLU A 245 10.31 32.56 -14.02
CA GLU A 245 11.10 33.67 -14.58
C GLU A 245 12.00 33.25 -15.76
N ASN A 246 12.25 31.94 -15.92
CA ASN A 246 13.07 31.36 -16.98
C ASN A 246 12.26 30.77 -18.15
N GLN A 247 10.93 30.93 -18.17
CA GLN A 247 10.02 30.51 -19.25
C GLN A 247 9.39 31.71 -19.93
#